data_AF-A0A950FSX3-F1
#
_entry.id   AF-A0A950FSX3-F1
#
_cell.length_a   1.000
_cell.length_b   1.000
_cell.length_c   1.000
_cell.angle_alpha   90.00
_cell.angle_beta   90.00
_cell.angle_gamma   90.00
#
_symmetry.space_group_name_H-M   'P 1'
#
loop_
_entity.id
_entity.type
_entity.pdbx_description
1 polymer ?
#
loop_
_entity_poly.entity_id
_entity_poly.type
_entity_poly.pdbx_seq_one_letter_code
_entity_poly.pdbx_strand_id
1 'polypeptide(L)'
;MSETTTGAERDFVWRFKLDEKPLVPLNDDPLLELMRVQWEQLLSLCVPMHGEQRVKVDGFALLRDLDTVHPIFADDARLGTARDDDRSDR
;
A
#
# COMPACT_ATOMS: atom_id res chain seq x y z
N MET A 1 12.28 -31.58 53.33
CA MET A 1 11.38 -30.72 52.55
C MET A 1 12.22 -30.17 51.42
N SER A 2 12.04 -30.68 50.21
CA SER A 2 12.86 -30.31 49.05
C SER A 2 12.01 -29.40 48.16
N GLU A 3 12.34 -28.11 48.14
CA GLU A 3 11.81 -27.19 47.15
C GLU A 3 12.54 -27.42 45.82
N THR A 4 11.82 -27.94 44.83
CA THR A 4 12.27 -28.01 43.44
C THR A 4 11.73 -26.76 42.74
N THR A 5 12.54 -25.70 42.62
CA THR A 5 12.18 -24.56 41.77
C THR A 5 12.58 -24.86 40.33
N THR A 6 11.53 -24.98 39.52
CA THR A 6 11.45 -25.29 38.10
C THR A 6 12.13 -24.25 37.22
N GLY A 7 12.92 -24.73 36.25
CA GLY A 7 13.23 -24.16 34.94
C GLY A 7 13.29 -22.64 34.78
N ALA A 8 14.49 -22.10 34.60
CA ALA A 8 14.71 -20.74 34.10
C ALA A 8 13.92 -20.50 32.79
N GLU A 9 12.83 -19.74 32.90
CA GLU A 9 12.04 -19.23 31.79
C GLU A 9 12.95 -18.44 30.85
N ARG A 10 13.12 -18.93 29.63
CA ARG A 10 13.77 -18.15 28.57
C ARG A 10 12.72 -17.21 28.00
N ASP A 11 12.89 -15.91 28.20
CA ASP A 11 12.07 -14.87 27.57
C ASP A 11 12.13 -15.03 26.04
N PHE A 12 11.03 -15.43 25.43
CA PHE A 12 10.94 -15.53 23.96
C PHE A 12 10.64 -14.14 23.39
N VAL A 13 11.63 -13.53 22.74
CA VAL A 13 11.44 -12.30 21.96
C VAL A 13 11.22 -12.67 20.50
N TRP A 14 9.97 -12.51 20.02
CA TRP A 14 9.67 -12.60 18.59
C TRP A 14 10.17 -11.35 17.87
N ARG A 15 10.95 -11.54 16.80
CA ARG A 15 11.39 -10.48 15.88
C ARG A 15 10.95 -10.83 14.47
N PHE A 16 10.13 -9.97 13.88
CA PHE A 16 9.75 -10.10 12.48
C PHE A 16 10.84 -9.48 11.61
N LYS A 17 11.29 -10.21 10.58
CA LYS A 17 12.07 -9.58 9.51
C LYS A 17 11.09 -8.73 8.71
N LEU A 18 11.26 -7.41 8.78
CA LEU A 18 10.62 -6.52 7.82
C LEU A 18 11.43 -6.62 6.53
N ASP A 19 10.75 -6.95 5.43
CA ASP A 19 11.35 -6.83 4.12
C ASP A 19 11.69 -5.35 3.89
N GLU A 20 12.97 -5.07 3.62
CA GLU A 20 13.48 -3.73 3.35
C GLU A 20 13.02 -3.29 1.96
N LYS A 21 11.73 -3.00 1.78
CA LYS A 21 11.28 -2.27 0.60
C LYS A 21 11.73 -0.82 0.78
N PRO A 22 12.56 -0.25 -0.12
CA PRO A 22 12.98 1.14 0.00
C PRO A 22 11.74 2.04 0.01
N LEU A 23 11.55 2.73 1.14
CA LEU A 23 10.45 3.62 1.47
C LEU A 23 10.63 4.97 0.78
N VAL A 24 10.71 5.01 -0.55
CA VAL A 24 10.46 6.29 -1.23
C VAL A 24 8.95 6.40 -1.33
N PRO A 25 8.31 7.31 -0.56
CA PRO A 25 6.88 7.48 -0.63
C PRO A 25 6.50 7.95 -2.04
N LEU A 26 5.41 7.41 -2.59
CA LEU A 26 4.91 7.87 -3.88
C LEU A 26 4.19 9.22 -3.75
N ASN A 27 3.63 9.49 -2.57
CA ASN A 27 2.90 10.71 -2.27
C ASN A 27 3.56 11.46 -1.12
N ASP A 28 3.66 12.78 -1.24
CA ASP A 28 4.15 13.64 -0.17
C ASP A 28 3.13 13.77 0.99
N ASP A 29 1.83 13.55 0.71
CA ASP A 29 0.77 13.56 1.72
C ASP A 29 0.77 12.23 2.51
N PRO A 30 0.98 12.27 3.85
CA PRO A 30 1.02 11.07 4.68
C PRO A 30 -0.27 10.25 4.68
N LEU A 31 -1.43 10.89 4.55
CA LEU A 31 -2.72 10.18 4.51
C LEU A 31 -2.87 9.44 3.18
N LEU A 32 -2.49 10.08 2.07
CA LEU A 32 -2.52 9.44 0.76
C LEU A 32 -1.58 8.24 0.72
N GLU A 33 -0.37 8.39 1.25
CA GLU A 33 0.60 7.31 1.30
C GLU A 33 0.14 6.15 2.19
N LEU A 34 -0.47 6.44 3.34
CA LEU A 34 -1.06 5.42 4.20
C LEU A 34 -2.16 4.63 3.47
N MET A 35 -3.08 5.34 2.83
CA MET A 35 -4.17 4.71 2.07
C MET A 35 -3.63 3.88 0.91
N ARG A 36 -2.61 4.39 0.21
CA ARG A 36 -1.93 3.70 -0.89
C ARG A 36 -1.34 2.36 -0.43
N VAL A 37 -0.59 2.36 0.66
CA VAL A 37 0.01 1.14 1.22
C VAL A 37 -1.07 0.13 1.63
N GLN A 38 -2.16 0.60 2.25
CA GLN A 38 -3.26 -0.28 2.65
C GLN A 38 -3.93 -0.95 1.45
N TRP A 39 -4.14 -0.20 0.35
CA TRP A 39 -4.65 -0.74 -0.90
C TRP A 39 -3.68 -1.74 -1.54
N GLU A 40 -2.40 -1.40 -1.61
CA GLU A 40 -1.35 -2.28 -2.15
C GLU A 40 -1.32 -3.63 -1.39
N GLN A 41 -1.38 -3.57 -0.06
CA GLN A 41 -1.42 -4.77 0.79
C GLN A 41 -2.70 -5.58 0.56
N LEU A 42 -3.87 -4.94 0.47
CA LEU A 42 -5.13 -5.62 0.21
C LEU A 42 -5.12 -6.34 -1.13
N LEU A 43 -4.64 -5.67 -2.19
CA LEU A 43 -4.56 -6.22 -3.55
C LEU A 43 -3.54 -7.36 -3.68
N SER A 44 -2.60 -7.50 -2.73
CA SER A 44 -1.72 -8.67 -2.63
C SER A 44 -2.43 -9.93 -2.10
N LEU A 45 -3.57 -9.76 -1.42
CA LEU A 45 -4.31 -10.84 -0.77
C LEU A 45 -5.57 -11.26 -1.54
N CYS A 46 -6.19 -10.34 -2.28
CA CYS A 46 -7.40 -10.61 -3.04
C CYS A 46 -7.44 -9.87 -4.38
N VAL A 47 -8.27 -10.39 -5.29
CA VAL A 47 -8.53 -9.78 -6.60
C VAL A 47 -9.92 -9.13 -6.57
N PRO A 48 -10.04 -7.83 -6.83
CA PRO A 48 -11.33 -7.15 -6.93
C PRO A 48 -12.21 -7.76 -8.03
N MET A 49 -13.50 -7.90 -7.75
CA MET A 49 -14.49 -8.47 -8.65
C MET A 49 -15.64 -7.47 -8.85
N HIS A 50 -16.17 -7.38 -10.08
CA HIS A 50 -17.43 -6.73 -10.39
C HIS A 50 -18.37 -7.78 -11.01
N GLY A 51 -19.33 -8.25 -10.21
CA GLY A 51 -20.08 -9.46 -10.54
C GLY A 51 -19.14 -10.66 -10.64
N GLU A 52 -19.12 -11.32 -11.80
CA GLU A 52 -18.26 -12.48 -12.08
C GLU A 52 -16.95 -12.11 -12.79
N GLN A 53 -16.70 -10.81 -13.05
CA GLN A 53 -15.53 -10.35 -13.76
C GLN A 53 -14.45 -9.81 -12.82
N ARG A 54 -13.19 -10.18 -13.08
CA ARG A 54 -12.02 -9.62 -12.38
C ARG A 54 -11.80 -8.19 -12.84
N VAL A 55 -11.58 -7.28 -11.88
CA VAL A 55 -11.30 -5.88 -12.15
C VAL A 55 -9.87 -5.55 -11.72
N LYS A 56 -9.14 -4.87 -12.60
CA LYS A 56 -7.85 -4.29 -12.25
C LYS A 56 -8.09 -2.95 -11.56
N VAL A 57 -7.47 -2.75 -10.41
CA VAL A 57 -7.47 -1.48 -9.68
C VAL A 57 -6.05 -0.92 -9.73
N ASP A 58 -5.90 0.28 -10.27
CA ASP A 58 -4.66 1.03 -10.47
C ASP A 58 -4.56 2.28 -9.59
N GLY A 59 -5.71 2.79 -9.12
CA GLY A 59 -5.78 3.93 -8.23
C GLY A 59 -7.03 3.96 -7.36
N PHE A 60 -7.10 4.97 -6.49
CA PHE A 60 -8.27 5.27 -5.66
C PHE A 60 -8.51 6.79 -5.62
N ALA A 61 -9.76 7.20 -5.43
CA ALA A 61 -10.13 8.60 -5.22
C ALA A 61 -10.63 8.81 -3.79
N LEU A 62 -10.50 10.02 -3.27
CA LEU A 62 -11.04 10.36 -1.95
C LEU A 62 -12.51 10.78 -2.08
N LEU A 63 -13.34 10.47 -1.08
CA LEU A 63 -14.76 10.85 -1.13
C LEU A 63 -14.99 12.38 -1.21
N ARG A 64 -14.03 13.16 -0.71
CA ARG A 64 -14.05 14.63 -0.80
C ARG A 64 -13.69 15.17 -2.20
N ASP A 65 -13.06 14.34 -3.02
CA ASP A 65 -12.54 14.68 -4.34
C ASP A 65 -12.48 13.41 -5.21
N LEU A 66 -13.58 13.15 -5.91
CA LEU A 66 -13.74 11.98 -6.77
C LEU A 66 -13.10 12.18 -8.16
N ASP A 67 -12.72 13.41 -8.49
CA ASP A 67 -12.12 13.76 -9.78
C ASP A 67 -10.61 13.48 -9.78
N THR A 68 -9.99 13.47 -8.60
CA THR A 68 -8.57 13.13 -8.43
C THR A 68 -8.38 11.64 -8.13
N VAL A 69 -7.71 10.93 -9.04
CA VAL A 69 -7.31 9.53 -8.85
C VAL A 69 -5.85 9.47 -8.39
N HIS A 70 -5.63 8.86 -7.23
CA HIS A 70 -4.31 8.61 -6.65
C HIS A 70 -3.81 7.21 -7.03
N PRO A 71 -2.63 7.09 -7.67
CA PRO A 71 -2.10 5.80 -8.09
C PRO A 71 -1.68 4.94 -6.89
N ILE A 72 -1.94 3.63 -6.99
CA ILE A 72 -1.53 2.64 -5.96
C ILE A 72 -0.09 2.18 -6.19
N PHE A 73 0.28 1.99 -7.46
CA PHE A 73 1.58 1.45 -7.88
C PHE A 73 2.46 2.52 -8.55
N ALA A 74 3.78 2.41 -8.36
CA ALA A 74 4.75 3.40 -8.83
C ALA A 74 4.83 3.52 -10.36
N ASP A 75 4.57 2.42 -11.06
CA ASP A 75 4.62 2.39 -12.51
C ASP A 75 3.45 3.19 -13.12
N ASP A 76 2.30 3.21 -12.46
CA ASP A 76 1.11 3.93 -12.92
C ASP A 76 1.24 5.45 -12.69
N ALA A 77 1.95 5.87 -11.63
CA ALA A 77 2.23 7.28 -11.35
C ALA A 77 3.04 7.98 -12.46
N ARG A 78 3.91 7.23 -13.17
CA ARG A 78 4.75 7.77 -14.26
C ARG A 78 4.00 7.94 -15.59
N LEU A 79 2.82 7.32 -15.74
CA LEU A 79 1.99 7.43 -16.94
C LEU A 79 1.04 8.65 -16.91
N GLY A 80 0.76 9.20 -15.73
CA GLY A 80 -0.16 10.32 -15.55
C GLY A 80 0.39 11.71 -15.92
N THR A 81 1.72 11.89 -15.92
CA THR A 81 2.36 13.19 -16.16
C THR A 81 2.64 13.49 -17.64
N ALA A 82 2.34 12.56 -18.56
CA ALA A 82 2.69 12.70 -19.98
C ALA A 82 1.56 13.24 -20.87
N ARG A 83 0.37 13.56 -20.33
CA ARG A 83 -0.82 13.85 -21.15
C ARG A 83 -1.26 15.32 -21.23
N ASP A 84 -0.61 16.24 -20.52
CA ASP A 84 -1.06 17.64 -20.46
C ASP A 84 -0.26 18.65 -21.32
N ASP A 85 0.84 18.25 -21.97
CA ASP A 85 1.70 19.20 -22.72
C ASP A 85 1.37 19.36 -24.22
N ASP A 86 0.40 18.64 -24.80
CA ASP A 86 0.16 18.64 -26.26
C ASP A 86 -1.12 19.37 -26.70
N ARG A 87 -1.61 20.34 -25.92
CA ARG A 87 -2.84 21.09 -26.25
C ARG A 87 -2.76 22.61 -26.10
N SER A 88 -1.65 23.19 -26.52
CA SER A 88 -1.57 24.62 -26.82
C SER A 88 -0.71 24.88 -28.05
N ASP A 89 -1.29 24.61 -29.22
CA ASP A 89 -0.99 25.39 -30.43
C ASP A 89 -2.15 25.22 -31.43
N ARG A 90 -3.08 26.17 -31.41
CA ARG A 90 -3.96 26.51 -32.53
C ARG A 90 -4.45 27.95 -32.43
#